data_AF-A0A449AVN4-F1
#
_entry.id   AF-A0A449AVN4-F1
#
_cell.length_a   1.000
_cell.length_b   1.000
_cell.length_c   1.000
_cell.angle_alpha   90.00
_cell.angle_beta   90.00
_cell.angle_gamma   90.00
#
_symmetry.space_group_name_H-M   'P 1'
#
loop_
_entity.id
_entity.type
_entity.pdbx_description
1 polymer ?
#
loop_
_entity_poly.entity_id
_entity_poly.type
_entity_poly.pdbx_seq_one_letter_code
_entity_poly.pdbx_strand_id
1 'polypeptide(L)'
;MQNTIQDVKFQNEFYAQQCKMVKEIFVTNDWYKEILKYRLFQLKFTNNFEIDNEENQLEIERVEKQIQGEGTLIKLILSLMSPENAWLIEKCYLDPETKNGKGWYLDYFSKTTFYKRKKQAITEFLNFYFTHVHE
;
A
#
# COMPACT_ATOMS: atom_id res chain seq x y z
N MET A 1 35.11 8.25 -16.79
CA MET A 1 34.91 8.24 -15.32
C MET A 1 33.88 9.26 -14.83
N GLN A 2 33.80 10.48 -15.39
CA GLN A 2 32.78 11.47 -14.97
C GLN A 2 31.32 11.05 -15.27
N ASN A 3 31.06 10.38 -16.39
CA ASN A 3 29.71 9.89 -16.74
C ASN A 3 29.17 8.88 -15.71
N THR A 4 30.00 7.95 -15.23
CA THR A 4 29.59 6.91 -14.27
C THR A 4 29.18 7.48 -12.91
N ILE A 5 29.78 8.59 -12.46
CA ILE A 5 29.46 9.21 -11.16
C ILE A 5 28.13 9.98 -11.25
N GLN A 6 27.88 10.65 -12.38
CA GLN A 6 26.60 11.32 -12.63
C GLN A 6 25.44 10.32 -12.71
N ASP A 7 25.64 9.19 -13.37
CA ASP A 7 24.64 8.13 -13.49
C ASP A 7 24.25 7.54 -12.12
N VAL A 8 25.23 7.27 -11.25
CA VAL A 8 24.97 6.75 -9.90
C VAL A 8 24.22 7.76 -9.03
N LYS A 9 24.57 9.05 -9.13
CA LYS A 9 23.87 10.12 -8.40
C LYS A 9 22.42 10.22 -8.85
N PHE A 10 22.17 10.23 -10.15
CA PHE A 10 20.83 10.25 -10.72
C PHE A 10 19.99 9.06 -10.27
N GLN A 11 20.54 7.83 -10.31
CA GLN A 11 19.83 6.63 -9.86
C GLN A 11 19.42 6.67 -8.39
N ASN A 12 20.26 7.27 -7.53
CA ASN A 12 19.96 7.41 -6.11
C ASN A 12 18.85 8.45 -5.87
N GLU A 13 18.90 9.58 -6.57
CA GLU A 13 17.87 10.62 -6.50
C GLU A 13 16.53 10.10 -7.02
N PHE A 14 16.54 9.39 -8.15
CA PHE A 14 15.35 8.76 -8.73
C PHE A 14 14.73 7.77 -7.75
N TYR A 15 15.52 6.87 -7.16
CA TYR A 15 15.02 5.92 -6.16
C TYR A 15 14.48 6.63 -4.90
N ALA A 16 15.10 7.73 -4.47
CA ALA A 16 14.58 8.52 -3.36
C ALA A 16 13.18 9.10 -3.69
N GLN A 17 12.94 9.52 -4.93
CA GLN A 17 11.61 9.94 -5.37
C GLN A 17 10.61 8.79 -5.40
N GLN A 18 11.01 7.62 -5.90
CA GLN A 18 10.18 6.40 -5.84
C GLN A 18 9.76 6.07 -4.41
N CYS A 19 10.70 6.15 -3.45
CA CYS A 19 10.41 5.92 -2.04
C CYS A 19 9.39 6.92 -1.48
N LYS A 20 9.52 8.21 -1.82
CA LYS A 20 8.55 9.24 -1.42
C LYS A 20 7.18 8.95 -1.99
N MET A 21 7.11 8.66 -3.28
CA MET A 21 5.88 8.40 -4.00
C MET A 21 5.11 7.19 -3.45
N VAL A 22 5.80 6.06 -3.26
CA VAL A 22 5.19 4.89 -2.60
C VAL A 22 4.67 5.25 -1.21
N LYS A 23 5.43 6.01 -0.43
CA LYS A 23 4.99 6.44 0.89
C LYS A 23 3.69 7.26 0.81
N GLU A 24 3.61 8.23 -0.10
CA GLU A 24 2.39 9.06 -0.28
C GLU A 24 1.18 8.24 -0.74
N ILE A 25 1.37 7.24 -1.61
CA ILE A 25 0.31 6.31 -2.04
C ILE A 25 -0.28 5.60 -0.81
N PHE A 26 0.57 5.03 0.04
CA PHE A 26 0.10 4.29 1.22
C PHE A 26 -0.45 5.19 2.32
N VAL A 27 0.07 6.41 2.49
CA VAL A 27 -0.52 7.41 3.39
C VAL A 27 -1.92 7.82 2.94
N THR A 28 -2.10 8.04 1.63
CA THR A 28 -3.41 8.37 1.04
C THR A 28 -4.39 7.22 1.21
N ASN A 29 -3.93 5.97 1.02
CA ASN A 29 -4.74 4.78 1.28
C ASN A 29 -5.15 4.66 2.75
N ASP A 30 -4.24 4.94 3.70
CA ASP A 30 -4.58 4.94 5.13
C ASP A 30 -5.64 6.00 5.44
N TRP A 31 -5.51 7.21 4.87
CA TRP A 31 -6.52 8.27 5.03
C TRP A 31 -7.88 7.86 4.44
N TYR A 32 -7.89 7.26 3.25
CA TYR A 32 -9.09 6.74 2.63
C TYR A 32 -9.78 5.68 3.50
N LYS A 33 -9.03 4.79 4.15
CA LYS A 33 -9.58 3.81 5.11
C LYS A 33 -10.22 4.48 6.31
N GLU A 34 -9.65 5.56 6.83
CA GLU A 34 -10.27 6.30 7.95
C GLU A 34 -11.60 6.95 7.55
N ILE A 35 -11.71 7.47 6.32
CA ILE A 35 -12.98 7.97 5.78
C ILE A 35 -14.02 6.86 5.71
N LEU A 36 -13.63 5.68 5.19
CA LEU A 36 -14.53 4.54 5.10
C LEU A 36 -14.98 4.05 6.49
N LYS A 37 -14.10 4.05 7.50
CA LYS A 37 -14.46 3.71 8.88
C LYS A 37 -15.48 4.69 9.45
N TYR A 38 -15.31 5.99 9.18
CA TYR A 38 -16.27 7.00 9.60
C TYR A 38 -17.64 6.79 8.93
N ARG A 39 -17.66 6.51 7.62
CA ARG A 39 -18.87 6.17 6.88
C ARG A 39 -19.55 4.91 7.45
N LEU A 40 -18.77 3.87 7.73
CA LEU A 40 -19.27 2.64 8.34
C LEU A 40 -19.91 2.89 9.70
N PHE A 41 -19.31 3.75 10.52
CA PHE A 41 -19.87 4.17 11.79
C PHE A 41 -21.24 4.84 11.61
N GLN A 42 -21.36 5.77 10.66
CA GLN A 42 -22.63 6.44 10.36
C GLN A 42 -23.71 5.46 9.89
N LEU A 43 -23.37 4.55 8.97
CA LEU A 43 -24.30 3.53 8.47
C LEU A 43 -24.78 2.61 9.60
N LYS A 44 -23.87 2.12 10.44
CA LYS A 44 -24.22 1.27 11.60
C LYS A 44 -25.06 2.02 12.62
N PHE A 45 -24.77 3.31 12.83
CA PHE A 45 -25.57 4.14 13.73
C PHE A 45 -27.00 4.27 13.20
N THR A 46 -27.20 4.68 11.95
CA THR A 46 -28.53 4.83 11.34
C THR A 46 -29.29 3.51 11.31
N ASN A 47 -28.64 2.41 10.94
CA ASN A 47 -29.25 1.09 10.86
C ASN A 47 -29.76 0.57 12.22
N ASN A 48 -29.23 1.07 13.34
CA ASN A 48 -29.74 0.71 14.68
C ASN A 48 -31.07 1.39 15.02
N PHE A 49 -31.47 2.44 14.29
CA PHE A 49 -32.72 3.18 14.51
C PHE A 49 -33.79 2.91 13.45
N GLU A 50 -33.42 2.28 12.33
CA GLU A 50 -34.35 1.87 11.27
C GLU A 50 -34.60 0.35 11.34
N ILE A 51 -35.86 -0.06 11.41
CA ILE A 51 -36.24 -1.48 11.43
C ILE A 51 -36.11 -2.04 9.99
N ASP A 52 -35.29 -3.08 9.82
CA ASP A 52 -35.08 -3.85 8.58
C ASP A 52 -34.80 -3.01 7.31
N ASN A 53 -33.60 -2.41 7.27
CA ASN A 53 -33.06 -1.82 6.05
C ASN A 53 -32.02 -2.75 5.42
N GLU A 54 -32.47 -3.69 4.59
CA GLU A 54 -31.61 -4.65 3.85
C GLU A 54 -30.57 -3.94 2.97
N GLU A 55 -30.93 -2.79 2.39
CA GLU A 55 -30.02 -1.96 1.59
C GLU A 55 -28.86 -1.42 2.44
N ASN A 56 -29.13 -0.97 3.67
CA ASN A 56 -28.09 -0.55 4.60
C ASN A 56 -27.15 -1.71 4.99
N GLN A 57 -27.67 -2.93 5.16
CA GLN A 57 -26.84 -4.10 5.47
C GLN A 57 -25.87 -4.41 4.33
N LEU A 58 -26.36 -4.41 3.08
CA LEU A 58 -25.53 -4.62 1.89
C LEU A 58 -24.44 -3.54 1.76
N GLU A 59 -24.76 -2.28 2.01
CA GLU A 59 -23.77 -1.20 1.95
C GLU A 59 -22.76 -1.28 3.12
N ILE A 60 -23.18 -1.69 4.32
CA ILE A 60 -22.27 -1.98 5.44
C ILE A 60 -21.25 -3.05 5.04
N GLU A 61 -21.71 -4.19 4.52
CA GLU A 61 -20.83 -5.27 4.07
C GLU A 61 -19.86 -4.80 2.98
N ARG A 62 -20.35 -4.02 2.02
CA ARG A 62 -19.53 -3.45 0.96
C ARG A 62 -18.43 -2.54 1.52
N VAL A 63 -18.77 -1.63 2.43
CA VAL A 63 -17.79 -0.72 3.05
C VAL A 63 -16.78 -1.49 3.88
N GLU A 64 -17.19 -2.54 4.60
CA GLU A 64 -16.28 -3.42 5.34
C GLU A 64 -15.26 -4.10 4.42
N LYS A 65 -15.71 -4.65 3.28
CA LYS A 65 -14.83 -5.21 2.24
C LYS A 65 -13.85 -4.18 1.69
N GLN A 66 -14.30 -2.94 1.45
CA GLN A 66 -13.43 -1.85 0.99
C GLN A 66 -12.37 -1.47 2.04
N ILE A 67 -12.71 -1.43 3.33
CA ILE A 67 -11.74 -1.19 4.42
C ILE A 67 -10.67 -2.28 4.44
N GLN A 68 -11.06 -3.53 4.16
CA GLN A 68 -10.14 -4.67 3.99
C GLN A 68 -9.34 -4.62 2.68
N GLY A 69 -9.53 -3.59 1.85
CA GLY A 69 -8.79 -3.35 0.61
C GLY A 69 -9.36 -4.08 -0.60
N GLU A 70 -10.53 -4.71 -0.50
CA GLU A 70 -11.18 -5.34 -1.64
C GLU A 70 -11.52 -4.32 -2.72
N GLY A 71 -11.26 -4.68 -3.98
CA GLY A 71 -11.46 -3.80 -5.13
C GLY A 71 -10.50 -2.61 -5.23
N THR A 72 -9.48 -2.50 -4.36
CA THR A 72 -8.50 -1.42 -4.44
C THR A 72 -7.41 -1.69 -5.46
N LEU A 73 -6.90 -0.62 -6.09
CA LEU A 73 -5.75 -0.69 -6.99
C LEU A 73 -4.51 -1.30 -6.31
N ILE A 74 -4.29 -1.00 -5.03
CA ILE A 74 -3.18 -1.58 -4.25
C ILE A 74 -3.30 -3.09 -4.18
N LYS A 75 -4.49 -3.64 -3.84
CA LYS A 75 -4.71 -5.09 -3.77
C LYS A 75 -4.51 -5.75 -5.14
N LEU A 76 -4.97 -5.11 -6.21
CA LEU A 76 -4.76 -5.59 -7.58
C LEU A 76 -3.26 -5.65 -7.92
N ILE A 77 -2.52 -4.55 -7.68
CA ILE A 77 -1.08 -4.50 -7.97
C ILE A 77 -0.33 -5.59 -7.19
N LEU A 78 -0.61 -5.74 -5.89
CA LEU A 78 0.02 -6.77 -5.08
C LEU A 78 -0.23 -8.19 -5.61
N SER A 79 -1.40 -8.44 -6.22
CA SER A 79 -1.70 -9.73 -6.85
C SER A 79 -0.96 -9.98 -8.17
N LEU A 80 -0.45 -8.92 -8.81
CA LEU A 80 0.31 -8.99 -10.07
C LEU A 80 1.82 -9.02 -9.84
N MET A 81 2.29 -8.56 -8.68
CA MET A 81 3.69 -8.57 -8.29
C MET A 81 4.20 -10.00 -8.02
N SER A 82 5.52 -10.18 -8.10
CA SER A 82 6.17 -11.38 -7.56
C SER A 82 5.83 -11.57 -6.07
N PRO A 83 5.56 -12.81 -5.61
CA PRO A 83 5.09 -13.05 -4.24
C PRO A 83 6.01 -12.48 -3.16
N GLU A 84 7.33 -12.58 -3.36
CA GLU A 84 8.32 -12.09 -2.41
C GLU A 84 8.31 -10.56 -2.29
N ASN A 85 8.14 -9.86 -3.42
CA ASN A 85 8.10 -8.41 -3.43
C ASN A 85 6.75 -7.88 -2.92
N ALA A 86 5.64 -8.56 -3.26
CA ALA A 86 4.32 -8.24 -2.72
C ALA A 86 4.33 -8.33 -1.20
N TRP A 87 4.83 -9.45 -0.64
CA TRP A 87 4.98 -9.63 0.79
C TRP A 87 5.84 -8.53 1.44
N LEU A 88 6.92 -8.13 0.78
CA LEU A 88 7.78 -7.06 1.28
C LEU A 88 7.08 -5.70 1.32
N ILE A 89 6.28 -5.37 0.30
CA ILE A 89 5.43 -4.18 0.30
C ILE A 89 4.39 -4.25 1.42
N GLU A 90 3.72 -5.38 1.58
CA GLU A 90 2.75 -5.58 2.66
C GLU A 90 3.38 -5.32 4.04
N LYS A 91 4.51 -5.96 4.34
CA LYS A 91 5.23 -5.75 5.60
C LYS A 91 5.74 -4.31 5.77
N CYS A 92 6.16 -3.66 4.69
CA CYS A 92 6.67 -2.29 4.79
C CYS A 92 5.58 -1.23 4.97
N TYR A 93 4.36 -1.46 4.45
CA TYR A 93 3.39 -0.38 4.25
C TYR A 93 1.97 -0.70 4.71
N LEU A 94 1.55 -1.96 4.78
CA LEU A 94 0.18 -2.35 5.10
C LEU A 94 0.04 -3.02 6.47
N ASP A 95 1.02 -3.83 6.86
CA ASP A 95 1.00 -4.58 8.12
C ASP A 95 1.13 -3.60 9.32
N PRO A 96 0.11 -3.50 10.19
CA PRO A 96 0.13 -2.61 11.34
C PRO A 96 1.29 -2.85 12.32
N GLU A 97 1.75 -4.09 12.44
CA GLU A 97 2.82 -4.47 13.37
C GLU A 97 4.19 -4.03 12.87
N THR A 98 4.42 -4.12 11.56
CA THR A 98 5.75 -3.91 10.98
C THR A 98 5.90 -2.56 10.27
N LYS A 99 4.83 -1.94 9.77
CA LYS A 99 4.92 -0.71 8.94
C LYS A 99 5.55 0.49 9.66
N ASN A 100 5.36 0.57 10.98
CA ASN A 100 5.94 1.63 11.83
C ASN A 100 7.24 1.19 12.53
N GLY A 101 7.55 -0.11 12.50
CA GLY A 101 8.68 -0.70 13.19
C GLY A 101 10.00 -0.47 12.46
N LYS A 102 11.02 -0.01 13.20
CA LYS A 102 12.40 0.00 12.71
C LYS A 102 13.06 -1.33 13.07
N GLY A 103 13.29 -2.19 12.08
CA GLY A 103 14.15 -3.37 12.27
C GLY A 103 13.47 -4.74 12.25
N TRP A 104 12.15 -4.83 12.03
CA TRP A 104 11.45 -6.12 11.85
C TRP A 104 12.09 -7.02 10.78
N TYR A 105 12.74 -6.41 9.79
CA TYR A 105 13.40 -7.15 8.71
C TYR A 105 14.63 -7.95 9.17
N LEU A 106 15.19 -7.65 10.35
CA LEU A 106 16.39 -8.32 10.86
C LEU A 106 16.12 -9.79 11.18
N ASP A 107 14.87 -10.17 11.40
CA ASP A 107 14.46 -11.55 11.63
C ASP A 107 14.55 -12.41 10.34
N TYR A 108 14.65 -11.77 9.18
CA TYR A 108 14.61 -12.42 7.86
C TYR A 108 15.82 -12.12 6.98
N PHE A 109 16.40 -10.92 7.12
CA PHE A 109 17.42 -10.41 6.22
C PHE A 109 18.50 -9.62 6.97
N SER A 110 19.72 -9.65 6.42
CA SER A 110 20.69 -8.61 6.74
C SER A 110 20.22 -7.24 6.22
N LYS A 111 20.69 -6.17 6.86
CA LYS A 111 20.37 -4.78 6.49
C LYS A 111 20.56 -4.51 4.99
N THR A 112 21.71 -4.90 4.44
CA THR A 112 22.03 -4.68 3.02
C THR A 112 21.09 -5.44 2.09
N THR A 113 20.77 -6.70 2.43
CA THR A 113 19.85 -7.54 1.67
C THR A 113 18.44 -6.95 1.67
N PHE A 114 17.96 -6.52 2.85
CA PHE A 114 16.65 -5.89 2.98
C PHE A 114 16.53 -4.66 2.09
N TYR A 115 17.47 -3.72 2.15
CA TYR A 115 17.39 -2.51 1.33
C TYR A 115 17.48 -2.80 -0.17
N LYS A 116 18.25 -3.81 -0.58
CA LYS A 116 18.30 -4.25 -1.98
C LYS A 116 16.95 -4.82 -2.43
N ARG A 117 16.35 -5.72 -1.64
CA ARG A 117 15.04 -6.34 -1.92
C ARG A 117 13.92 -5.29 -1.89
N LYS A 118 13.96 -4.37 -0.93
CA LYS A 118 13.01 -3.26 -0.81
C LYS A 118 13.04 -2.37 -2.04
N LYS A 119 14.23 -2.05 -2.55
CA LYS A 119 14.37 -1.30 -3.80
C LYS A 119 13.69 -2.01 -4.97
N GLN A 120 13.92 -3.32 -5.11
CA GLN A 120 13.28 -4.13 -6.16
C GLN A 120 11.75 -4.12 -6.05
N ALA A 121 11.23 -4.35 -4.85
CA ALA A 121 9.79 -4.37 -4.61
C ALA A 121 9.12 -3.01 -4.87
N ILE A 122 9.75 -1.91 -4.46
CA ILE A 122 9.26 -0.55 -4.74
C ILE A 122 9.24 -0.27 -6.24
N THR A 123 10.30 -0.62 -6.95
CA THR A 123 10.37 -0.40 -8.40
C THR A 123 9.30 -1.22 -9.13
N GLU A 124 9.12 -2.49 -8.78
CA GLU A 124 8.07 -3.35 -9.37
C GLU A 124 6.67 -2.79 -9.08
N PHE A 125 6.39 -2.43 -7.82
CA PHE A 125 5.10 -1.86 -7.43
C PHE A 125 4.77 -0.61 -8.25
N LEU A 126 5.70 0.34 -8.37
CA LEU A 126 5.47 1.57 -9.11
C LEU A 126 5.35 1.35 -10.61
N ASN A 127 6.04 0.37 -11.17
CA ASN A 127 5.86 0.00 -12.58
C ASN A 127 4.40 -0.39 -12.82
N PHE A 128 3.84 -1.31 -12.03
CA PHE A 128 2.42 -1.66 -12.16
C PHE A 128 1.48 -0.47 -11.90
N TYR A 129 1.80 0.36 -10.91
CA TYR A 129 1.00 1.52 -10.52
C TYR A 129 0.86 2.54 -11.65
N PHE A 130 1.93 2.81 -12.42
CA PHE A 130 1.89 3.79 -13.51
C PHE A 130 1.59 3.19 -14.88
N THR A 131 1.89 1.91 -15.12
CA THR A 131 1.59 1.27 -16.42
C THR A 131 0.09 1.21 -16.70
N HIS A 132 -0.78 1.16 -15.69
CA HIS A 132 -2.24 1.12 -15.86
C HIS A 132 -2.93 2.50 -15.80
N VAL A 133 -2.17 3.61 -15.84
CA VAL A 133 -2.72 4.99 -15.80
C VAL A 133 -2.81 5.62 -17.20
N HIS A 134 -2.53 4.84 -18.26
CA HIS A 134 -2.46 5.33 -19.65
C HIS A 134 -3.33 4.57 -20.66
N GLU A 135 -4.35 3.84 -20.22
CA GLU A 135 -5.47 3.40 -21.09
C GLU A 135 -6.70 4.27 -20.85
#